data_AF-A0A418ZQ90-F1
#
_entry.id   AF-A0A418ZQ90-F1
#
_cell.length_a   1.000
_cell.length_b   1.000
_cell.length_c   1.000
_cell.angle_alpha   90.00
_cell.angle_beta   90.00
_cell.angle_gamma   90.00
#
_symmetry.space_group_name_H-M   'P 1'
#
loop_
_entity.id
_entity.type
_entity.pdbx_description
1 polymer ?
#
loop_
_entity_poly.entity_id
_entity_poly.type
_entity_poly.pdbx_seq_one_letter_code
_entity_poly.pdbx_strand_id
1 'polypeptide(L)'
;MCLLLALLLMTALPARAELSLMMVEQPGCSHCAAWDAQIAPAYPLTPEGRAAPLIRQQLRAPLPQGVTLDRPAVFTPTFILLRDGSEAARIEGHPGEDFFWGLLGGMLDRSDPDWRNPTPD
;
A
#
# COMPACT_ATOMS: atom_id res chain seq x y z
N MET A 1 -16.68 17.63 -48.16
CA MET A 1 -17.86 16.85 -47.69
C MET A 1 -17.41 15.40 -47.57
N CYS A 2 -17.72 14.70 -46.47
CA CYS A 2 -17.02 13.53 -45.90
C CYS A 2 -15.63 13.91 -45.35
N LEU A 3 -15.45 14.33 -44.09
CA LEU A 3 -16.13 13.85 -42.87
C LEU A 3 -16.19 12.31 -42.83
N LEU A 4 -15.05 11.66 -42.99
CA LEU A 4 -14.84 10.32 -42.47
C LEU A 4 -14.00 10.45 -41.21
N LEU A 5 -14.74 10.80 -40.17
CA LEU A 5 -14.58 10.42 -38.78
C LEU A 5 -13.56 9.29 -38.59
N ALA A 6 -12.27 9.61 -38.57
CA ALA A 6 -11.26 8.72 -38.03
C ALA A 6 -11.48 8.70 -36.52
N LEU A 7 -12.45 7.89 -36.11
CA LEU A 7 -12.79 7.61 -34.74
C LEU A 7 -11.56 6.94 -34.13
N LEU A 8 -10.70 7.76 -33.51
CA LEU A 8 -9.68 7.28 -32.58
C LEU A 8 -10.43 6.54 -31.47
N LEU A 9 -10.57 5.22 -31.61
CA LEU A 9 -10.79 4.33 -30.48
C LEU A 9 -9.50 4.37 -29.65
N MET A 10 -9.38 5.40 -28.82
CA MET A 10 -8.55 5.35 -27.62
C MET A 10 -9.19 4.29 -26.72
N THR A 11 -8.83 3.02 -26.92
CA THR A 11 -9.14 1.97 -25.96
C THR A 11 -8.41 2.33 -24.67
N ALA A 12 -9.11 2.94 -23.73
CA ALA A 12 -8.62 3.12 -22.38
C ALA A 12 -8.41 1.72 -21.81
N LEU A 13 -7.15 1.28 -21.73
CA LEU A 13 -6.82 0.11 -20.90
C LEU A 13 -7.24 0.46 -19.47
N PRO A 14 -7.89 -0.46 -18.75
CA PRO A 14 -8.16 -0.24 -17.35
C PRO A 14 -6.83 -0.09 -16.63
N ALA A 15 -6.50 1.12 -16.20
CA ALA A 15 -5.35 1.34 -15.33
C ALA A 15 -5.67 0.66 -14.00
N ARG A 16 -4.90 -0.39 -13.68
CA ARG A 16 -4.98 -1.04 -12.38
C ARG A 16 -4.53 -0.05 -11.32
N ALA A 17 -5.29 0.05 -10.24
CA ALA A 17 -4.93 0.93 -9.14
C ALA A 17 -3.62 0.46 -8.50
N GLU A 18 -2.69 1.38 -8.29
CA GLU A 18 -1.41 1.04 -7.67
C GLU A 18 -1.59 0.97 -6.15
N LEU A 19 -1.28 -0.19 -5.58
CA LEU A 19 -1.25 -0.40 -4.15
C LEU A 19 0.16 -0.15 -3.60
N SER A 20 0.24 0.43 -2.40
CA SER A 20 1.49 0.51 -1.64
C SER A 20 1.22 0.44 -0.15
N LEU A 21 2.16 -0.09 0.62
CA LEU A 21 2.07 -0.13 2.07
C LEU A 21 3.00 0.92 2.67
N MET A 22 2.45 2.02 3.17
CA MET A 22 3.22 3.03 3.87
C MET A 22 3.38 2.67 5.34
N MET A 23 4.61 2.43 5.79
CA MET A 23 4.96 2.32 7.21
C MET A 23 5.34 3.71 7.74
N VAL A 24 4.51 4.23 8.64
CA VAL A 24 4.81 5.43 9.42
C VAL A 24 5.61 5.05 10.65
N GLU A 25 6.79 5.64 10.79
CA GLU A 25 7.79 5.33 11.83
C GLU A 25 8.36 6.60 12.46
N GLN A 26 9.12 6.44 13.54
CA GLN A 26 9.88 7.53 14.15
C GLN A 26 11.14 7.00 14.85
N PRO A 27 12.16 7.85 15.09
CA PRO A 27 13.34 7.46 15.85
C PRO A 27 12.98 6.93 17.25
N GLY A 28 13.66 5.87 17.69
CA GLY A 28 13.45 5.26 19.01
C GLY A 28 12.22 4.33 19.10
N CYS A 29 11.53 4.06 18.00
CA CYS A 29 10.40 3.13 17.96
C CYS A 29 10.86 1.66 18.04
N SER A 30 10.79 1.05 19.22
CA SER A 30 11.15 -0.36 19.43
C SER A 30 10.30 -1.33 18.60
N HIS A 31 9.01 -1.05 18.44
CA HIS A 31 8.11 -1.87 17.63
C HIS A 31 8.39 -1.78 16.12
N CYS A 32 8.88 -0.62 15.65
CA CYS A 32 9.32 -0.45 14.27
C CYS A 32 10.56 -1.32 14.01
N ALA A 33 11.54 -1.25 14.92
CA ALA A 33 12.74 -2.09 14.85
C ALA A 33 12.43 -3.58 14.93
N ALA A 34 11.44 -3.98 15.73
CA ALA A 34 10.96 -5.37 15.79
C ALA A 34 10.39 -5.83 14.44
N TRP A 35 9.53 -5.01 13.83
CA TRP A 35 8.99 -5.30 12.49
C TRP A 35 10.10 -5.36 11.43
N ASP A 36 11.07 -4.44 11.49
CA ASP A 36 12.23 -4.42 10.58
C ASP A 36 13.11 -5.67 10.71
N ALA A 37 13.24 -6.23 11.90
CA ALA A 37 14.03 -7.44 12.13
C ALA A 37 13.29 -8.72 11.71
N GLN A 38 11.97 -8.77 11.90
CA GLN A 38 11.16 -9.98 11.73
C GLN A 38 10.53 -10.08 10.34
N ILE A 39 9.96 -8.97 9.85
CA ILE A 39 9.09 -8.96 8.66
C ILE A 39 9.78 -8.34 7.44
N ALA A 40 10.41 -7.17 7.61
CA ALA A 40 10.94 -6.39 6.49
C ALA A 40 11.85 -7.16 5.53
N PRO A 41 12.74 -8.08 5.98
CA PRO A 41 13.62 -8.80 5.07
C PRO A 41 12.87 -9.74 4.12
N ALA A 42 11.78 -10.35 4.60
CA ALA A 42 10.95 -11.25 3.81
C ALA A 42 9.89 -10.50 2.99
N TYR A 43 9.42 -9.35 3.48
CA TYR A 43 8.31 -8.59 2.89
C TYR A 43 8.34 -8.47 1.36
N PRO A 44 9.39 -7.94 0.71
CA PRO A 44 9.40 -7.78 -0.75
C PRO A 44 9.40 -9.11 -1.54
N LEU A 45 9.69 -10.24 -0.86
CA LEU A 45 9.72 -11.57 -1.44
C LEU A 45 8.37 -12.29 -1.33
N THR A 46 7.44 -11.76 -0.55
CA THR A 46 6.08 -12.30 -0.38
C THR A 46 5.14 -11.83 -1.49
N PRO A 47 4.04 -12.56 -1.77
CA PRO A 47 2.95 -12.06 -2.61
C PRO A 47 2.39 -10.72 -2.11
N GLU A 48 2.21 -10.56 -0.80
CA GLU A 48 1.69 -9.35 -0.16
C GLU A 48 2.58 -8.14 -0.42
N GLY A 49 3.90 -8.28 -0.22
CA GLY A 49 4.84 -7.18 -0.42
C GLY A 49 5.12 -6.86 -1.88
N ARG A 50 4.88 -7.81 -2.80
CA ARG A 50 4.83 -7.50 -4.24
C ARG A 50 3.56 -6.76 -4.63
N ALA A 51 2.42 -7.14 -4.05
CA ALA A 51 1.14 -6.47 -4.31
C ALA A 51 1.11 -5.05 -3.73
N ALA A 52 1.69 -4.83 -2.56
CA ALA A 52 1.78 -3.52 -1.91
C ALA A 52 3.23 -3.22 -1.48
N PRO A 53 4.08 -2.70 -2.38
CA PRO A 53 5.46 -2.33 -2.07
C PRO A 53 5.55 -1.38 -0.86
N LEU A 54 6.57 -1.58 -0.02
CA LEU A 54 6.76 -0.82 1.20
C LEU A 54 7.29 0.59 0.91
N ILE A 55 6.67 1.60 1.51
CA ILE A 55 7.14 2.98 1.57
C ILE A 55 7.37 3.35 3.03
N ARG A 56 8.52 3.94 3.36
CA ARG A 56 8.77 4.43 4.74
C ARG A 56 8.49 5.93 4.85
N GLN A 57 7.74 6.32 5.88
CA GLN A 57 7.35 7.69 6.17
C GLN A 57 7.69 8.05 7.61
N GLN A 58 8.34 9.19 7.85
CA GLN A 58 8.57 9.69 9.20
C GLN A 58 7.30 10.36 9.75
N LEU A 59 6.89 10.02 10.98
CA LEU A 59 5.66 10.51 11.62
C LEU A 59 5.52 12.04 11.61
N ARG A 60 6.65 12.75 11.72
CA ARG A 60 6.69 14.22 11.79
C ARG A 60 7.12 14.89 10.48
N ALA A 61 7.35 14.13 9.41
CA ALA A 61 7.66 14.70 8.11
C ALA A 61 6.37 15.01 7.33
N PRO A 62 6.42 15.95 6.36
CA PRO A 62 5.35 16.11 5.39
C PRO A 62 5.02 14.78 4.69
N LEU A 63 3.76 14.57 4.34
CA LEU A 63 3.36 13.41 3.54
C LEU A 63 3.98 13.47 2.14
N PRO A 64 4.26 12.32 1.51
CA PRO A 64 4.70 12.30 0.12
C PRO A 64 3.67 12.95 -0.80
N GLN A 65 4.13 13.50 -1.91
CA GLN A 65 3.24 14.12 -2.89
C GLN A 65 2.21 13.10 -3.40
N GLY A 66 0.94 13.52 -3.51
CA GLY A 66 -0.15 12.66 -3.97
C GLY A 66 -0.73 11.74 -2.91
N VAL A 67 -0.18 11.71 -1.69
CA VAL A 67 -0.72 10.90 -0.59
C VAL A 67 -1.80 11.67 0.17
N THR A 68 -2.97 11.04 0.34
CA THR A 68 -4.07 11.56 1.14
C THR A 68 -4.46 10.53 2.21
N LEU A 69 -4.44 10.96 3.47
CA LEU A 69 -4.84 10.13 4.61
C LEU A 69 -6.20 10.58 5.13
N ASP A 70 -7.03 9.62 5.58
CA ASP A 70 -8.32 9.91 6.21
C ASP A 70 -8.13 10.64 7.54
N ARG A 71 -7.04 10.30 8.24
CA ARG A 71 -6.61 10.93 9.49
C ARG A 71 -5.10 10.83 9.67
N PRO A 72 -4.47 11.76 10.41
CA PRO A 72 -3.05 11.65 10.75
C PRO A 72 -2.74 10.31 11.44
N ALA A 73 -1.56 9.75 11.16
CA ALA A 73 -0.97 8.73 12.01
C ALA A 73 -0.49 9.39 13.31
N VAL A 74 -0.79 8.77 14.45
CA VAL A 74 -0.35 9.24 15.79
C VAL A 74 0.39 8.16 16.58
N PHE A 75 0.48 6.94 16.03
CA PHE A 75 1.18 5.79 16.61
C PHE A 75 2.25 5.27 15.64
N THR A 76 3.27 4.61 16.17
CA THR A 76 4.35 3.99 15.38
C THR A 76 4.64 2.56 15.87
N PRO A 77 4.78 1.57 14.98
CA PRO A 77 4.53 1.67 13.54
C PRO A 77 3.04 1.82 13.25
N THR A 78 2.68 2.59 12.21
CA THR A 78 1.36 2.51 11.58
C THR A 78 1.56 2.08 10.13
N PHE A 79 0.88 1.03 9.69
CA PHE A 79 0.92 0.57 8.31
C PHE A 79 -0.34 1.02 7.61
N ILE A 80 -0.21 1.84 6.58
CA ILE A 80 -1.33 2.42 5.83
C ILE A 80 -1.28 1.85 4.42
N LEU A 81 -2.31 1.08 4.04
CA LEU A 81 -2.48 0.63 2.67
C LEU A 81 -3.02 1.81 1.86
N LEU A 82 -2.27 2.21 0.85
CA LEU A 82 -2.67 3.23 -0.11
C LEU A 82 -3.13 2.57 -1.40
N ARG A 83 -4.16 3.14 -2.01
CA ARG A 83 -4.66 2.81 -3.35
C ARG A 83 -4.70 4.10 -4.16
N ASP A 84 -3.87 4.19 -5.19
CA ASP A 84 -3.68 5.42 -5.98
C ASP A 84 -3.37 6.64 -5.09
N GLY A 85 -2.52 6.44 -4.08
CA GLY A 85 -2.13 7.46 -3.10
C GLY A 85 -3.18 7.79 -2.03
N SER A 86 -4.40 7.28 -2.13
CA SER A 86 -5.43 7.49 -1.10
C SER A 86 -5.45 6.35 -0.09
N GLU A 87 -5.60 6.67 1.19
CA GLU A 87 -5.75 5.66 2.24
C GLU A 87 -6.96 4.75 1.99
N ALA A 88 -6.72 3.44 2.01
CA ALA A 88 -7.76 2.42 1.86
C ALA A 88 -8.00 1.64 3.16
N ALA A 89 -6.94 1.43 3.95
CA ALA A 89 -7.01 0.76 5.24
C ALA A 89 -5.73 1.03 6.06
N ARG A 90 -5.74 0.71 7.36
CA ARG A 90 -4.54 0.78 8.20
C ARG A 90 -4.47 -0.27 9.30
N ILE A 91 -3.26 -0.50 9.80
CA ILE A 91 -2.92 -1.24 11.02
C ILE A 91 -2.14 -0.30 11.94
N GLU A 92 -2.58 -0.14 13.18
CA GLU A 92 -1.88 0.65 14.19
C GLU A 92 -1.20 -0.28 15.20
N GLY A 93 0.13 -0.15 15.32
CA GLY A 93 0.97 -0.98 16.16
C GLY A 93 1.47 -2.26 15.49
N HIS A 94 2.30 -3.00 16.22
CA HIS A 94 2.86 -4.28 15.80
C HIS A 94 2.74 -5.29 16.96
N PRO A 95 1.65 -6.08 17.01
CA PRO A 95 1.42 -7.07 18.07
C PRO A 95 2.23 -8.37 17.89
N GLY A 96 2.88 -8.56 16.74
CA GLY A 96 3.69 -9.74 16.40
C GLY A 96 3.62 -10.07 14.91
N GLU A 97 4.49 -10.99 14.47
CA GLU A 97 4.62 -11.40 13.06
C GLU A 97 3.36 -12.06 12.50
N ASP A 98 2.83 -13.09 13.16
CA ASP A 98 1.67 -13.85 12.65
C ASP A 98 0.41 -12.98 12.48
N PHE A 99 0.25 -11.97 13.34
CA PHE A 99 -0.86 -11.03 13.25
C PHE A 99 -0.75 -10.08 12.06
N PHE A 100 0.47 -9.68 11.69
CA PHE A 100 0.70 -8.72 10.61
C PHE A 100 0.18 -9.26 9.27
N TRP A 101 0.52 -10.51 8.94
CA TRP A 101 0.15 -11.12 7.65
C TRP A 101 -1.36 -11.29 7.50
N GLY A 102 -2.05 -11.76 8.54
CA GLY A 102 -3.51 -11.90 8.50
C GLY A 102 -4.24 -10.56 8.35
N LEU A 103 -3.77 -9.53 9.06
CA LEU A 103 -4.32 -8.18 8.96
C LEU A 103 -4.07 -7.56 7.57
N LEU A 104 -2.84 -7.67 7.06
CA LEU A 104 -2.48 -7.15 5.74
C LEU A 104 -3.25 -7.85 4.62
N GLY A 105 -3.32 -9.19 4.65
CA GLY A 105 -4.09 -9.97 3.68
C GLY A 105 -5.56 -9.53 3.64
N GLY A 106 -6.17 -9.30 4.81
CA GLY A 106 -7.52 -8.77 4.88
C GLY A 106 -7.67 -7.33 4.34
N MET A 107 -6.66 -6.47 4.48
CA MET A 107 -6.67 -5.15 3.85
C MET A 107 -6.62 -5.29 2.32
N LEU A 108 -5.71 -6.13 1.80
CA LEU A 108 -5.56 -6.36 0.36
C LEU A 108 -6.82 -6.97 -0.26
N ASP A 109 -7.42 -7.99 0.36
CA ASP A 109 -8.64 -8.64 -0.13
C ASP A 109 -9.83 -7.66 -0.27
N ARG A 110 -9.88 -6.60 0.57
CA ARG A 110 -10.92 -5.56 0.48
C ARG A 110 -10.60 -4.46 -0.54
N SER A 111 -9.33 -4.21 -0.81
CA SER A 111 -8.87 -3.08 -1.64
C SER A 111 -8.61 -3.45 -3.11
N ASP A 112 -8.21 -4.70 -3.37
CA ASP A 112 -8.05 -5.28 -4.71
C ASP A 112 -8.25 -6.81 -4.63
N PRO A 113 -9.46 -7.35 -4.86
CA PRO A 113 -9.73 -8.78 -4.75
C PRO A 113 -8.85 -9.70 -5.61
N ASP A 114 -8.22 -9.16 -6.65
CA ASP A 114 -7.41 -9.90 -7.59
C ASP A 114 -5.90 -9.89 -7.25
N TRP A 115 -5.50 -9.24 -6.15
CA TRP A 115 -4.09 -9.09 -5.77
C TRP A 115 -3.31 -10.41 -5.68
N ARG A 116 -4.01 -11.52 -5.38
CA ARG A 116 -3.43 -12.88 -5.28
C ARG A 116 -3.16 -13.51 -6.64
N ASN A 117 -3.91 -13.11 -7.66
CA ASN A 117 -3.87 -13.64 -9.02
C ASN A 117 -3.84 -12.47 -10.00
N PRO A 118 -2.74 -11.68 -10.03
CA PRO A 118 -2.65 -10.55 -10.94
C PRO A 118 -2.86 -11.03 -12.37
N THR A 119 -3.82 -10.42 -13.05
CA THR A 119 -4.07 -10.69 -14.47
C THR A 119 -2.81 -10.30 -15.26
N PRO A 120 -2.30 -11.13 -16.18
CA PRO A 120 -1.21 -10.73 -17.05
C PRO A 120 -1.67 -9.53 -17.90
N ASP A 121 -0.92 -8.43 -17.82
CA ASP A 121 -1.11 -7.24 -18.66
C ASP A 121 -0.79 -7.53 -20.14
#